data_AF-A0A1I2JCI6-F1
#
_entry.id   AF-A0A1I2JCI6-F1
#
_cell.length_a   1.000
_cell.length_b   1.000
_cell.length_c   1.000
_cell.angle_alpha   90.00
_cell.angle_beta   90.00
_cell.angle_gamma   90.00
#
_symmetry.space_group_name_H-M   'P 1'
#
loop_
_entity.id
_entity.type
_entity.pdbx_description
1 polymer ?
#
loop_
_entity_poly.entity_id
_entity_poly.type
_entity_poly.pdbx_seq_one_letter_code
_entity_poly.pdbx_strand_id
1 'polypeptide(L)' 'MSKPRALPAELRGRPMPALDTLDDAQIDTLAQLIREARRHQQQQLRHALDAALTHVPLLLRGAVRKILSP' A
#
# COMPACT_ATOMS: atom_id res chain seq x y z
N MET A 1 9.18 -4.77 27.68
CA MET A 1 7.96 -4.79 26.84
C MET A 1 8.41 -4.65 25.40
N SER A 2 8.39 -5.76 24.65
CA SER A 2 8.92 -5.81 23.28
C SER A 2 7.91 -5.17 22.33
N LYS A 3 8.21 -3.98 21.81
CA LYS A 3 7.40 -3.35 20.76
C LYS A 3 7.24 -4.32 19.58
N PRO A 4 6.02 -4.72 19.19
CA PRO A 4 5.82 -5.57 18.03
C PRO A 4 6.38 -4.83 16.81
N ARG A 5 7.42 -5.42 16.23
CA ARG A 5 8.26 -4.86 15.15
C ARG A 5 7.47 -4.55 13.86
N ALA A 6 6.20 -4.93 13.80
CA ALA A 6 5.34 -4.87 12.62
C ALA A 6 4.83 -3.45 12.29
N LEU A 7 4.44 -2.64 13.30
CA LEU A 7 3.84 -1.33 13.04
C LEU A 7 4.83 -0.25 12.52
N PRO A 8 6.07 -0.16 13.05
CA PRO A 8 7.05 0.80 12.53
C PRO A 8 7.42 0.58 11.06
N ALA A 9 7.41 -0.69 10.61
CA ALA A 9 7.65 -1.05 9.22
C ALA A 9 6.52 -0.55 8.30
N GLU A 10 5.27 -0.65 8.75
CA GLU A 10 4.13 -0.12 7.99
C GLU A 10 4.10 1.41 7.98
N LEU A 11 4.53 2.08 9.06
CA LEU A 11 4.45 3.54 9.19
C LEU A 11 5.64 4.31 8.60
N ARG A 12 6.50 3.65 7.80
CA ARG A 12 7.69 4.24 7.19
C ARG A 12 8.57 4.99 8.21
N GLY A 13 8.70 4.44 9.42
CA GLY A 13 9.69 4.85 10.41
C GLY A 13 9.42 6.14 11.19
N ARG A 14 8.23 6.77 11.09
CA ARG A 14 7.91 7.93 11.94
C ARG A 14 7.26 7.46 13.25
N PRO A 15 7.91 7.63 14.42
CA PRO A 15 7.27 7.34 15.70
C PRO A 15 6.12 8.32 15.91
N MET A 16 4.92 7.80 16.18
CA MET A 16 3.76 8.60 16.57
C MET A 16 3.47 8.32 18.04
N PRO A 17 3.64 9.31 18.94
CA PRO A 17 3.40 9.15 20.37
C PRO A 17 1.98 8.67 20.70
N ALA A 18 1.00 9.01 19.85
CA ALA A 18 -0.37 8.52 19.97
C ALA A 18 -0.46 6.98 19.94
N LEU A 19 0.49 6.30 19.30
CA LEU A 19 0.52 4.84 19.20
C LEU A 19 1.00 4.15 20.46
N ASP A 20 1.70 4.87 21.35
CA ASP A 20 2.19 4.30 22.62
C ASP A 20 1.03 4.06 23.62
N THR A 21 -0.19 4.52 23.32
CA THR A 21 -1.40 4.28 24.12
C THR A 21 -2.16 3.01 23.74
N LEU A 22 -1.82 2.38 22.62
CA LEU A 22 -2.48 1.15 22.17
C LEU A 22 -1.81 -0.08 22.78
N ASP A 23 -2.63 -1.09 23.08
CA ASP A 23 -2.13 -2.40 23.45
C ASP A 23 -1.60 -3.17 22.22
N ASP A 24 -0.90 -4.30 22.46
CA ASP A 24 -0.28 -5.09 21.40
C ASP A 24 -1.31 -5.64 20.39
N ALA A 25 -2.53 -6.00 20.85
CA ALA A 25 -3.58 -6.54 19.98
C ALA A 25 -4.17 -5.46 19.04
N GLN A 26 -4.32 -4.25 19.55
CA GLN A 26 -4.74 -3.09 18.79
C GLN A 26 -3.67 -2.67 17.77
N ILE A 27 -2.39 -2.76 18.15
CA ILE A 27 -1.27 -2.51 17.23
C ILE A 27 -1.28 -3.51 16.07
N ASP A 28 -1.48 -4.80 16.34
CA ASP A 28 -1.56 -5.82 15.31
C ASP A 28 -2.76 -5.62 14.38
N THR A 29 -3.92 -5.26 14.95
CA THR A 29 -5.13 -4.92 14.20
C THR A 29 -4.88 -3.72 13.28
N LEU A 30 -4.27 -2.65 13.80
CA LEU A 30 -3.92 -1.47 13.01
C LEU A 30 -2.94 -1.82 11.88
N ALA A 31 -1.93 -2.63 12.17
CA ALA A 31 -0.97 -3.09 11.16
C ALA A 31 -1.68 -3.89 10.05
N GLN A 32 -2.66 -4.73 10.41
CA GLN A 32 -3.47 -5.47 9.44
C GLN A 32 -4.31 -4.53 8.56
N LEU A 33 -5.00 -3.56 9.18
CA LEU A 33 -5.81 -2.58 8.45
C LEU A 33 -4.96 -1.77 7.47
N ILE A 34 -3.74 -1.37 7.86
CA ILE A 34 -2.82 -0.65 6.97
C ILE A 34 -2.39 -1.54 5.80
N ARG A 35 -2.07 -2.82 6.04
CA ARG A 35 -1.73 -3.77 4.98
C ARG A 35 -2.89 -3.98 4.01
N GLU A 36 -4.11 -4.09 4.51
CA GLU A 36 -5.31 -4.20 3.68
C GLU A 36 -5.54 -2.95 2.84
N ALA A 37 -5.50 -1.77 3.45
CA ALA A 37 -5.65 -0.49 2.75
C ALA A 37 -4.61 -0.34 1.62
N ARG A 38 -3.34 -0.73 1.86
CA ARG A 38 -2.29 -0.72 0.83
C ARG A 38 -2.58 -1.67 -0.32
N ARG A 39 -3.04 -2.88 -0.03
CA ARG A 39 -3.43 -3.87 -1.05
C ARG A 39 -4.58 -3.33 -1.91
N HIS A 40 -5.60 -2.75 -1.28
CA HIS A 40 -6.72 -2.12 -1.99
C HIS A 40 -6.25 -0.94 -2.85
N GLN A 41 -5.39 -0.06 -2.32
CA GLN A 41 -4.84 1.07 -3.07
C GLN A 41 -4.05 0.60 -4.31
N GLN A 42 -3.22 -0.43 -4.17
CA GLN A 42 -2.47 -0.98 -5.29
C GLN A 42 -3.41 -1.59 -6.36
N GLN A 43 -4.48 -2.26 -5.95
CA GLN A 43 -5.48 -2.80 -6.88
C GLN A 43 -6.20 -1.68 -7.63
N GLN A 44 -6.63 -0.62 -6.93
CA GLN A 44 -7.28 0.54 -7.54
C GLN A 44 -6.35 1.23 -8.55
N LEU A 45 -5.07 1.40 -8.22
CA LEU A 45 -4.08 1.97 -9.11
C LEU A 45 -3.89 1.12 -10.37
N ARG A 46 -3.81 -0.20 -10.23
CA ARG A 46 -3.71 -1.14 -11.36
C ARG A 46 -4.93 -1.05 -12.27
N HIS A 47 -6.13 -1.03 -11.69
CA HIS A 47 -7.36 -0.88 -12.46
C HIS A 47 -7.42 0.45 -13.21
N ALA A 48 -7.03 1.56 -12.57
CA ALA A 48 -6.97 2.86 -13.21
C ALA A 48 -5.96 2.88 -14.37
N LEU A 49 -4.82 2.21 -14.21
CA LEU A 49 -3.79 2.08 -15.24
C LEU A 49 -4.28 1.24 -16.44
N ASP A 50 -4.91 0.09 -16.18
CA ASP A 50 -5.48 -0.76 -17.23
C ASP A 50 -6.59 -0.02 -18.00
N ALA A 51 -7.44 0.75 -17.30
CA ALA A 51 -8.44 1.60 -17.93
C ALA A 51 -7.78 2.68 -18.82
N ALA A 52 -6.74 3.37 -18.32
CA ALA A 52 -6.02 4.37 -19.09
C ALA A 52 -5.35 3.79 -20.35
N LEU A 53 -4.78 2.58 -20.27
CA LEU A 53 -4.19 1.87 -21.41
C LEU A 53 -5.21 1.51 -22.49
N THR A 54 -6.50 1.48 -22.18
CA THR A 54 -7.54 1.22 -23.18
C THR A 54 -7.58 2.33 -24.24
N HIS A 55 -7.20 3.56 -23.88
CA HIS A 55 -7.07 4.68 -24.81
C HIS A 55 -5.80 4.63 -25.68
N VAL A 56 -4.86 3.74 -25.38
CA VAL A 56 -3.63 3.57 -26.16
C VAL A 56 -3.86 2.56 -27.30
N PRO A 57 -3.39 2.85 -28.53
CA PRO A 57 -3.44 1.89 -29.63
C PRO A 57 -2.77 0.56 -29.27
N LEU A 58 -3.37 -0.56 -29.70
CA LEU A 58 -3.01 -1.92 -29.27
C LEU A 58 -1.51 -2.22 -29.41
N LEU A 59 -0.89 -1.77 -30.51
CA LEU A 59 0.54 -1.98 -30.80
C LEU A 59 1.48 -1.30 -29.79
N LEU A 60 1.05 -0.18 -29.18
CA LEU A 60 1.86 0.60 -28.25
C LEU A 60 1.58 0.28 -26.79
N ARG A 61 0.46 -0.39 -26.48
CA ARG A 61 0.06 -0.71 -25.09
C ARG A 61 1.15 -1.41 -24.29
N GLY A 62 1.86 -2.35 -24.91
CA GLY A 62 2.94 -3.10 -24.23
C GLY A 62 4.12 -2.21 -23.83
N ALA A 63 4.54 -1.30 -24.71
CA ALA A 63 5.62 -0.36 -24.43
C ALA A 63 5.21 0.67 -23.37
N VAL A 64 4.00 1.21 -23.48
CA VAL A 64 3.46 2.19 -22.51
C VAL A 64 3.27 1.55 -21.12
N ARG A 65 2.75 0.32 -21.06
CA ARG A 65 2.63 -0.44 -19.79
C ARG A 65 3.97 -0.64 -19.10
N LYS A 66 5.05 -0.92 -19.85
CA LYS A 66 6.40 -1.09 -19.29
C LYS A 66 6.95 0.19 -18.66
N ILE A 67 6.65 1.36 -19.23
CA ILE A 67 7.11 2.65 -18.70
C ILE A 67 6.34 3.02 -17.42
N LEU A 68 5.05 2.71 -17.37
CA LEU A 68 4.17 3.10 -16.27
C LEU A 68 4.15 2.11 -15.09
N SER A 69 4.73 0.91 -15.24
CA SER A 69 4.82 -0.07 -14.14
C SER A 69 6.06 0.27 -13.28
N PRO A 70 5.89 0.69 -12.01
CA PRO A 70 7.00 0.94 -11.10
C PRO A 70 7.74 -0.34 -10.69
#